data_AF-A0A2G3NRV7-F1
#
_entry.id   AF-A0A2G3NRV7-F1
#
_cell.length_a   1.000
_cell.length_b   1.000
_cell.length_c   1.000
_cell.angle_alpha   90.00
_cell.angle_beta   90.00
_cell.angle_gamma   90.00
#
_symmetry.space_group_name_H-M   'P 1'
#
loop_
_entity.id
_entity.type
_entity.pdbx_description
1 polymer ?
#
loop_
_entity_poly.entity_id
_entity_poly.type
_entity_poly.pdbx_seq_one_letter_code
_entity_poly.pdbx_strand_id
1 'polypeptide(L)'
;MGEGDNHAWEQRKLGEILKYEQPSLYIVDNTDYDDSFSTPVLTAGQSFILGYTNETEGIKYASKENPVIIFDDFTTSSHLVDFPFKVKSSAMKLLSLRKNEDDIYFMVNTLKNIKYIPVSHERHWISIFSEFNIPIPCNNVEQQKIGEYFSNLDHLITLH
;
A
#
# COMPACT_ATOMS: atom_id res chain seq x y z
N MET A 1 -19.00 38.92 6.36
CA MET A 1 -17.93 38.32 7.20
C MET A 1 -18.30 36.85 7.29
N GLY A 2 -17.85 35.95 6.41
CA GLY A 2 -16.47 35.71 6.01
C GLY A 2 -15.99 34.43 6.71
N GLU A 3 -16.71 33.32 6.55
CA GLU A 3 -16.18 31.99 6.86
C GLU A 3 -15.37 31.58 5.63
N GLY A 4 -14.06 31.68 5.73
CA GLY A 4 -13.17 31.20 4.68
C GLY A 4 -13.33 29.69 4.54
N ASP A 5 -13.53 29.23 3.30
CA ASP A 5 -13.47 27.83 2.91
C ASP A 5 -12.23 27.17 3.52
N ASN A 6 -12.43 26.34 4.54
CA ASN A 6 -11.38 25.43 5.05
C ASN A 6 -11.38 24.09 4.26
N HIS A 7 -11.84 24.15 2.99
CA HIS A 7 -11.89 23.08 1.99
C HIS A 7 -10.67 23.07 1.07
N ALA A 8 -9.57 23.69 1.49
CA ALA A 8 -8.36 23.72 0.68
C ALA A 8 -7.79 22.30 0.55
N TRP A 9 -7.54 21.89 -0.68
CA TRP A 9 -6.66 20.78 -0.99
C TRP A 9 -5.25 21.33 -1.13
N GLU A 10 -4.26 20.62 -0.56
CA GLU A 10 -2.86 20.95 -0.72
C GLU A 10 -2.15 19.97 -1.67
N GLN A 11 -0.97 20.35 -2.14
CA GLN A 11 -0.08 19.46 -2.88
C GLN A 11 0.97 18.91 -1.92
N ARG A 12 1.02 17.59 -1.78
CA ARG A 12 2.05 16.90 -0.97
C ARG A 12 2.71 15.82 -1.79
N LYS A 13 4.02 15.62 -1.56
CA LYS A 13 4.73 14.51 -2.20
C LYS A 13 4.32 13.19 -1.55
N LEU A 14 4.16 12.14 -2.35
CA LEU A 14 3.85 10.81 -1.82
C LEU A 14 4.88 10.35 -0.78
N GLY A 15 6.17 10.64 -0.99
CA GLY A 15 7.24 10.29 -0.06
C GLY A 15 7.19 11.02 1.29
N GLU A 16 6.45 12.12 1.40
CA GLU A 16 6.19 12.86 2.64
C GLU A 16 4.98 12.32 3.41
N ILE A 17 4.12 11.55 2.74
CA ILE A 17 2.93 10.91 3.32
C ILE A 17 3.23 9.46 3.67
N LEU A 18 3.85 8.74 2.73
CA LEU A 18 4.13 7.31 2.82
C LEU A 18 5.59 7.05 3.18
N LYS A 19 5.79 6.32 4.28
CA LYS A 19 7.08 5.80 4.72
C LYS A 19 7.35 4.50 4.00
N TYR A 20 8.48 4.44 3.31
CA TYR A 20 9.01 3.22 2.74
C TYR A 20 9.82 2.43 3.75
N GLU A 21 9.49 1.15 3.87
CA GLU A 21 10.24 0.13 4.59
C GLU A 21 10.74 -0.94 3.61
N GLN A 22 12.04 -1.23 3.66
CA GLN A 22 12.65 -2.23 2.79
C GLN A 22 12.24 -3.64 3.25
N PRO A 23 11.83 -4.53 2.34
CA PRO A 23 11.25 -5.82 2.71
C PRO A 23 12.25 -6.88 3.20
N SER A 24 13.55 -6.61 3.23
CA SER A 24 14.59 -7.63 3.43
C SER A 24 14.42 -8.48 4.70
N LEU A 25 13.88 -7.90 5.77
CA LEU A 25 13.61 -8.59 7.04
C LEU A 25 12.44 -9.59 6.97
N TYR A 26 11.66 -9.53 5.89
CA TYR A 26 10.42 -10.29 5.71
C TYR A 26 10.49 -11.25 4.52
N ILE A 27 11.65 -11.39 3.91
CA ILE A 27 11.87 -12.35 2.83
C ILE A 27 11.86 -13.76 3.43
N VAL A 28 11.19 -14.70 2.76
CA VAL A 28 11.23 -16.12 3.12
C VAL A 28 12.61 -16.72 2.87
N ASP A 29 13.05 -17.62 3.74
CA ASP A 29 14.36 -18.26 3.62
C ASP A 29 14.30 -19.52 2.74
N ASN A 30 13.16 -20.19 2.70
CA ASN A 30 12.93 -21.36 1.85
C ASN A 30 11.69 -21.20 0.95
N THR A 31 11.54 -22.14 0.02
CA THR A 31 10.43 -22.17 -0.95
C THR A 31 9.50 -23.37 -0.74
N ASP A 32 9.53 -23.97 0.43
CA ASP A 32 8.70 -25.13 0.77
C ASP A 32 7.31 -24.62 1.18
N TYR A 33 6.52 -24.23 0.18
CA TYR A 33 5.18 -23.70 0.40
C TYR A 33 4.14 -24.83 0.42
N ASP A 34 3.21 -24.75 1.36
CA ASP A 34 2.13 -25.72 1.52
C ASP A 34 0.86 -25.02 2.04
N ASP A 35 -0.31 -25.35 1.48
CA ASP A 35 -1.58 -24.71 1.84
C ASP A 35 -2.04 -25.03 3.28
N SER A 36 -1.42 -26.02 3.95
CA SER A 36 -1.65 -26.31 5.37
C SER A 36 -0.95 -25.33 6.32
N PHE A 37 -0.03 -24.48 5.82
CA PHE A 37 0.66 -23.48 6.62
C PHE A 37 -0.16 -22.18 6.77
N SER A 38 0.16 -21.39 7.79
CA SER A 38 -0.66 -20.24 8.19
C SER A 38 -0.21 -18.90 7.60
N THR A 39 1.08 -18.74 7.28
CA THR A 39 1.64 -17.42 6.94
C THR A 39 1.70 -17.25 5.43
N PRO A 40 0.90 -16.35 4.82
CA PRO A 40 0.94 -16.13 3.39
C PRO A 40 2.25 -15.46 2.94
N VAL A 41 2.73 -15.88 1.77
CA VAL A 41 3.91 -15.32 1.10
C VAL A 41 3.44 -14.49 -0.08
N LEU A 42 3.68 -13.18 -0.05
CA LEU A 42 3.25 -12.26 -1.10
C LEU A 42 4.28 -12.13 -2.22
N THR A 43 3.81 -11.92 -3.44
CA THR A 43 4.67 -11.68 -4.59
C THR A 43 4.05 -10.69 -5.57
N ALA A 44 4.91 -9.98 -6.31
CA ALA A 44 4.54 -9.10 -7.43
C ALA A 44 4.31 -9.89 -8.75
N GLY A 45 4.12 -11.21 -8.64
CA GLY A 45 3.94 -12.12 -9.77
C GLY A 45 2.50 -12.21 -10.26
N GLN A 46 2.20 -13.25 -11.04
CA GLN A 46 0.88 -13.47 -11.63
C GLN A 46 -0.24 -13.61 -10.58
N SER A 47 0.06 -14.15 -9.40
CA SER A 47 -0.83 -14.16 -8.24
C SER A 47 -0.23 -13.33 -7.10
N PHE A 48 -1.09 -12.61 -6.36
CA PHE A 48 -0.65 -11.79 -5.23
C PHE A 48 -0.13 -12.62 -4.06
N ILE A 49 -0.82 -13.72 -3.75
CA ILE A 49 -0.36 -14.75 -2.80
C ILE A 49 0.33 -15.86 -3.61
N LEU A 50 1.57 -16.16 -3.26
CA LEU A 50 2.39 -17.21 -3.88
C LEU A 50 2.10 -18.59 -3.29
N GLY A 51 1.81 -18.63 -1.98
CA GLY A 51 1.64 -19.83 -1.17
C GLY A 51 1.73 -19.47 0.31
N TYR A 52 1.83 -20.47 1.18
CA TYR A 52 1.96 -20.28 2.63
C TYR A 52 3.24 -20.92 3.15
N THR A 53 3.86 -20.32 4.15
CA THR A 53 5.09 -20.79 4.81
C THR A 53 4.83 -21.10 6.29
N ASN A 54 5.57 -22.08 6.82
CA ASN A 54 5.61 -22.40 8.25
C ASN A 54 6.66 -21.58 9.02
N GLU A 55 7.39 -20.69 8.35
CA GLU A 55 8.35 -19.79 9.00
C GLU A 55 7.64 -18.89 10.02
N THR A 56 8.18 -18.84 11.24
CA THR A 56 7.63 -18.02 12.35
C THR A 56 8.39 -16.72 12.58
N GLU A 57 9.62 -16.63 12.06
CA GLU A 57 10.49 -15.46 12.19
C GLU A 57 10.40 -14.53 10.97
N GLY A 58 10.64 -13.24 11.19
CA GLY A 58 10.61 -12.25 10.09
C GLY A 58 9.22 -12.10 9.47
N ILE A 59 8.15 -12.20 10.26
CA ILE A 59 6.78 -11.94 9.80
C ILE A 59 6.50 -10.43 9.88
N LYS A 60 5.99 -9.85 8.80
CA LYS A 60 5.43 -8.49 8.83
C LYS A 60 4.01 -8.56 9.37
N TYR A 61 3.77 -7.97 10.53
CA TYR A 61 2.44 -7.90 11.13
C TYR A 61 1.69 -6.68 10.61
N ALA A 62 0.81 -6.90 9.63
CA ALA A 62 -0.23 -5.95 9.24
C ALA A 62 -1.58 -6.41 9.81
N SER A 63 -2.47 -5.45 10.08
CA SER A 63 -3.82 -5.70 10.58
C SER A 63 -4.79 -4.68 10.02
N LYS A 64 -6.09 -4.80 10.32
CA LYS A 64 -7.08 -3.77 9.95
C LYS A 64 -6.81 -2.41 10.59
N GLU A 65 -6.25 -2.42 11.80
CA GLU A 65 -5.90 -1.22 12.55
C GLU A 65 -4.57 -0.61 12.08
N ASN A 66 -3.68 -1.42 11.51
CA ASN A 66 -2.41 -0.97 10.96
C ASN A 66 -2.08 -1.70 9.64
N PRO A 67 -2.82 -1.39 8.56
CA PRO A 67 -2.61 -2.05 7.28
C PRO A 67 -1.35 -1.51 6.61
N VAL A 68 -0.83 -2.29 5.66
CA VAL A 68 0.38 -1.97 4.89
C VAL A 68 0.02 -1.94 3.41
N ILE A 69 0.46 -0.90 2.71
CA ILE A 69 0.37 -0.86 1.26
C ILE A 69 1.59 -1.61 0.69
N ILE A 70 1.31 -2.59 -0.14
CA ILE A 70 2.30 -3.28 -0.96
C ILE A 70 2.32 -2.62 -2.33
N PHE A 71 3.43 -1.99 -2.67
CA PHE A 71 3.65 -1.35 -3.97
C PHE A 71 4.66 -2.16 -4.79
N ASP A 72 4.27 -2.59 -5.99
CA ASP A 72 5.18 -3.23 -6.92
C ASP A 72 6.03 -2.17 -7.64
N ASP A 73 7.35 -2.22 -7.39
CA ASP A 73 8.33 -1.26 -7.89
C ASP A 73 8.50 -1.29 -9.42
N PHE A 74 8.04 -2.36 -10.08
CA PHE A 74 8.12 -2.53 -11.53
C PHE A 74 6.79 -2.23 -12.23
N THR A 75 5.68 -2.77 -11.74
CA THR A 75 4.36 -2.58 -12.37
C THR A 75 3.60 -1.38 -11.84
N THR A 76 4.04 -0.78 -10.73
CA THR A 76 3.38 0.33 -10.02
C THR A 76 2.00 -0.02 -9.44
N SER A 77 1.65 -1.31 -9.43
CA SER A 77 0.43 -1.80 -8.79
C SER A 77 0.51 -1.65 -7.27
N SER A 78 -0.65 -1.43 -6.65
CA SER A 78 -0.77 -1.19 -5.21
C SER A 78 -1.87 -2.03 -4.60
N HIS A 79 -1.54 -2.76 -3.53
CA HIS A 79 -2.46 -3.59 -2.78
C HIS A 79 -2.44 -3.19 -1.31
N LEU A 80 -3.60 -3.14 -0.66
CA LEU A 80 -3.68 -2.96 0.79
C LEU A 80 -3.70 -4.34 1.45
N VAL A 81 -2.86 -4.55 2.47
CA VAL A 81 -2.76 -5.80 3.22
C VAL A 81 -3.02 -5.53 4.69
N ASP A 82 -3.95 -6.29 5.25
CA ASP A 82 -4.46 -6.17 6.63
C ASP A 82 -4.31 -7.49 7.41
N PHE A 83 -3.39 -8.36 6.99
CA PHE A 83 -3.06 -9.63 7.65
C PHE A 83 -1.55 -9.84 7.73
N PRO A 84 -1.02 -10.68 8.65
CA PRO A 84 0.41 -10.97 8.72
C PRO A 84 0.93 -11.69 7.47
N PHE A 85 2.13 -11.33 7.00
CA PHE A 85 2.70 -11.91 5.79
C PHE A 85 4.23 -11.96 5.80
N LYS A 86 4.78 -12.77 4.89
CA LYS A 86 6.16 -12.68 4.40
C LYS A 86 6.14 -12.34 2.91
N VAL A 87 7.29 -12.02 2.32
CA VAL A 87 7.39 -11.71 0.88
C VAL A 87 8.38 -12.64 0.18
N LYS A 88 8.17 -12.87 -1.11
CA LYS A 88 9.07 -13.68 -1.94
C LYS A 88 10.42 -13.02 -2.21
N SER A 89 10.43 -11.70 -2.38
CA SER A 89 11.62 -10.97 -2.84
C SER A 89 11.60 -9.49 -2.47
N SER A 90 12.72 -8.81 -2.72
CA SER A 90 12.88 -7.37 -2.52
C SER A 90 12.28 -6.49 -3.63
N ALA A 91 11.51 -7.07 -4.54
CA ALA A 91 10.85 -6.35 -5.62
C ALA A 91 9.75 -5.41 -5.10
N MET A 92 9.05 -5.81 -4.03
CA MET A 92 7.95 -5.04 -3.47
C MET A 92 8.43 -3.95 -2.49
N LYS A 93 7.65 -2.89 -2.33
CA LYS A 93 7.82 -1.86 -1.31
C LYS A 93 6.73 -1.99 -0.27
N LEU A 94 7.13 -1.93 1.00
CA LEU A 94 6.20 -1.87 2.12
C LEU A 94 6.01 -0.41 2.49
N LEU A 95 4.79 0.09 2.34
CA LEU A 95 4.47 1.49 2.54
C LEU A 95 3.47 1.61 3.70
N SER A 96 3.76 2.52 4.61
CA SER A 96 2.92 2.85 5.77
C SER A 96 2.78 4.36 5.88
N LEU A 97 1.74 4.85 6.56
CA LEU A 97 1.60 6.28 6.79
C LEU A 97 2.72 6.79 7.70
N ARG A 98 3.25 7.99 7.39
CA ARG A 98 4.19 8.71 8.27
C ARG A 98 3.48 9.37 9.44
N LYS A 99 2.22 9.79 9.23
CA LYS A 99 1.38 10.43 10.24
C LYS A 99 0.06 9.66 10.34
N ASN A 100 -0.37 9.39 11.57
CA ASN A 100 -1.64 8.69 11.84
C ASN A 100 -2.89 9.54 11.50
N GLU A 101 -2.67 10.81 11.18
CA GLU A 101 -3.70 11.77 10.79
C GLU A 101 -4.15 11.60 9.33
N ASP A 102 -3.25 11.15 8.45
CA ASP A 102 -3.57 10.87 7.05
C ASP A 102 -4.38 9.57 6.94
N ASP A 103 -5.16 9.39 5.87
CA ASP A 103 -5.98 8.18 5.69
C ASP A 103 -5.37 7.19 4.70
N ILE A 104 -5.15 5.93 5.12
CA ILE A 104 -4.46 4.93 4.28
C ILE A 104 -5.33 4.43 3.12
N TYR A 105 -6.66 4.41 3.30
CA TYR A 105 -7.59 4.03 2.23
C TYR A 105 -7.63 5.10 1.15
N PHE A 106 -7.61 6.38 1.51
CA PHE A 106 -7.42 7.48 0.57
C PHE A 106 -6.10 7.34 -0.19
N MET A 107 -5.01 7.01 0.51
CA MET A 107 -3.69 6.87 -0.12
C MET A 107 -3.60 5.71 -1.11
N VAL A 108 -4.09 4.51 -0.75
CA VAL A 108 -4.07 3.37 -1.68
C VAL A 108 -4.94 3.64 -2.92
N ASN A 109 -6.09 4.30 -2.74
CA ASN A 109 -6.94 4.69 -3.87
C ASN A 109 -6.28 5.75 -4.73
N THR A 110 -5.58 6.72 -4.14
CA THR A 110 -4.81 7.71 -4.88
C THR A 110 -3.73 7.03 -5.71
N LEU A 111 -2.96 6.10 -5.14
CA LEU A 111 -1.94 5.34 -5.86
C LEU A 111 -2.53 4.56 -7.05
N LYS A 112 -3.65 3.85 -6.85
CA LYS A 112 -4.35 3.11 -7.91
C LYS A 112 -4.84 4.00 -9.06
N ASN A 113 -5.10 5.28 -8.80
CA ASN A 113 -5.63 6.24 -9.78
C ASN A 113 -4.54 7.07 -10.49
N ILE A 114 -3.27 6.93 -10.12
CA ILE A 114 -2.17 7.59 -10.82
C ILE A 114 -2.02 6.97 -12.21
N LYS A 115 -2.28 7.76 -13.24
CA LYS A 115 -2.11 7.36 -14.64
C LYS A 115 -0.64 7.44 -15.03
N TYR A 116 0.13 6.45 -14.58
CA TYR A 116 1.52 6.27 -14.93
C TYR A 116 1.70 4.91 -15.62
N ILE A 117 2.39 4.90 -16.76
CA ILE A 117 2.72 3.67 -17.48
C ILE A 117 4.22 3.45 -17.32
N PRO A 118 4.67 2.39 -16.62
CA PRO A 118 6.09 2.07 -16.53
C PRO A 118 6.62 1.71 -17.92
N VAL A 119 7.64 2.44 -18.39
CA VAL A 119 8.20 2.30 -19.76
C VAL A 119 9.48 1.44 -19.76
N SER A 120 9.98 1.04 -18.59
CA SER A 120 11.23 0.32 -18.41
C SER A 120 11.15 -0.67 -17.22
N HIS A 121 12.14 -1.54 -17.10
CA HIS A 121 12.32 -2.40 -15.91
C HIS A 121 12.99 -1.66 -14.75
N GLU A 122 12.85 -0.34 -14.69
CA GLU A 122 13.42 0.47 -13.62
C GLU A 122 12.57 0.37 -12.35
N ARG A 123 13.18 0.74 -11.22
CA ARG A 123 12.51 0.83 -9.93
C ARG A 123 11.86 2.20 -9.79
N HIS A 124 10.55 2.23 -9.57
CA HIS A 124 9.77 3.46 -9.67
C HIS A 124 9.55 4.17 -8.33
N TRP A 125 9.57 3.47 -7.19
CA TRP A 125 9.17 4.08 -5.93
C TRP A 125 10.06 5.25 -5.50
N ILE A 126 11.37 5.00 -5.32
CA ILE A 126 12.26 5.92 -4.62
C ILE A 126 12.44 7.23 -5.39
N SER A 127 12.68 7.19 -6.70
CA SER A 127 13.04 8.38 -7.49
C SER A 127 11.89 8.98 -8.30
N ILE A 128 10.77 8.27 -8.47
CA ILE A 128 9.66 8.69 -9.34
C ILE A 128 8.40 8.88 -8.52
N PHE A 129 7.82 7.81 -7.98
CA PHE A 129 6.54 7.88 -7.27
C PHE A 129 6.65 8.68 -5.98
N SER A 130 7.72 8.51 -5.20
CA SER A 130 7.87 9.25 -3.94
C SER A 130 7.93 10.78 -4.15
N GLU A 131 8.29 11.23 -5.35
CA GLU A 131 8.38 12.65 -5.74
C GLU A 131 7.10 13.17 -6.40
N PHE A 132 6.11 12.32 -6.69
CA PHE A 132 4.83 12.77 -7.23
C PHE A 132 4.07 13.62 -6.22
N ASN A 133 3.70 14.82 -6.64
CA ASN A 133 2.77 15.66 -5.92
C ASN A 133 1.35 15.19 -6.20
N ILE A 134 0.61 14.94 -5.13
CA ILE A 134 -0.80 14.62 -5.20
C ILE A 134 -1.63 15.72 -4.55
N PRO A 135 -2.83 16.01 -5.07
CA PRO A 135 -3.82 16.78 -4.34
C PRO A 135 -4.32 15.94 -3.17
N ILE A 136 -4.26 16.49 -1.96
CA ILE A 136 -4.78 15.87 -0.74
C ILE A 136 -5.61 16.89 0.05
N PRO A 137 -6.80 16.53 0.56
CA PRO A 137 -7.57 17.42 1.43
C PRO A 137 -6.76 17.81 2.68
N CYS A 138 -6.70 19.08 3.03
CA CYS A 138 -6.09 19.51 4.30
C CYS A 138 -6.88 19.03 5.53
N ASN A 139 -8.15 18.66 5.33
CA ASN A 139 -9.02 18.15 6.38
C ASN A 139 -8.98 16.61 6.41
N ASN A 140 -8.43 16.05 7.49
CA ASN A 140 -8.34 14.60 7.69
C ASN A 140 -9.70 13.90 7.74
N VAL A 141 -10.75 14.58 8.22
CA VAL A 141 -12.12 14.03 8.24
C VAL A 141 -12.65 13.89 6.80
N GLU A 142 -12.29 14.83 5.91
CA GLU A 142 -12.63 14.72 4.49
C GLU A 142 -11.86 13.57 3.83
N GLN A 143 -10.56 13.42 4.12
CA GLN A 143 -9.76 12.28 3.64
C GLN A 143 -10.38 10.94 4.05
N GLN A 144 -10.73 10.78 5.33
CA GLN A 144 -11.35 9.56 5.87
C GLN A 144 -12.67 9.25 5.18
N LYS A 145 -13.56 10.24 5.02
CA LYS A 145 -14.84 10.05 4.32
C LYS A 145 -14.66 9.58 2.88
N ILE A 146 -13.68 10.14 2.17
CA ILE A 146 -13.36 9.74 0.79
C ILE A 146 -12.78 8.31 0.79
N GLY A 147 -11.84 8.02 1.68
CA GLY A 147 -11.23 6.69 1.84
C GLY A 147 -12.27 5.60 2.15
N GLU A 148 -13.15 5.84 3.12
CA GLU A 148 -14.26 4.97 3.49
C GLU A 148 -15.22 4.74 2.32
N TYR A 149 -15.56 5.79 1.57
CA TYR A 149 -16.45 5.69 0.42
C TYR A 149 -15.89 4.74 -0.65
N PHE A 150 -14.61 4.88 -1.01
CA PHE A 150 -13.97 3.98 -1.97
C PHE A 150 -13.83 2.56 -1.42
N SER A 151 -13.46 2.41 -0.14
CA SER A 151 -13.37 1.09 0.50
C SER A 151 -14.71 0.34 0.47
N ASN A 152 -15.81 1.04 0.73
CA ASN A 152 -17.17 0.49 0.65
C ASN A 152 -17.54 0.07 -0.79
N LEU A 153 -17.16 0.87 -1.80
CA LEU A 153 -17.40 0.50 -3.20
C LEU A 153 -16.61 -0.75 -3.59
N ASP A 154 -15.32 -0.83 -3.26
CA ASP A 154 -14.48 -2.00 -3.52
C ASP A 154 -15.06 -3.26 -2.85
N HIS A 155 -15.56 -3.14 -1.61
CA HIS A 155 -16.21 -4.24 -0.89
C HIS A 155 -17.49 -4.72 -1.60
N LEU A 156 -18.35 -3.80 -2.04
CA LEU A 156 -19.61 -4.14 -2.73
C LEU A 156 -19.36 -4.82 -4.08
N ILE A 157 -18.32 -4.43 -4.81
CA ILE A 157 -17.96 -5.05 -6.09
C ILE A 157 -17.45 -6.48 -5.88
N THR A 158 -16.70 -6.73 -4.80
CA THR A 158 -16.10 -8.05 -4.51
C THR A 158 -17.14 -9.12 -4.09
N LEU A 159 -18.37 -8.71 -3.78
CA LEU A 159 -19.48 -9.61 -3.41
C LEU A 159 -20.21 -10.26 -4.61
N HIS A 160 -19.84 -9.92 -5.85
CA HIS A 160 -20.40 -10.50 -7.10
C HIS A 160 -19.31 -11.24 -7.88
#